data_AF-A0A6S6ZY88-F1
#
_entry.id   AF-A0A6S6ZY88-F1
#
_cell.length_a   1.000
_cell.length_b   1.000
_cell.length_c   1.000
_cell.angle_alpha   90.00
_cell.angle_beta   90.00
_cell.angle_gamma   90.00
#
_symmetry.space_group_name_H-M   'P 1'
#
loop_
_entity.id
_entity.type
_entity.pdbx_description
1 polymer ?
#
loop_
_entity_poly.entity_id
_entity_poly.type
_entity_poly.pdbx_seq_one_letter_code
_entity_poly.pdbx_strand_id
1 'polypeptide(L)'
;MARAPLFLKSDKDKLSRFISKHVRRGDRLKSLYAIEHGRIQPSKSLMDYVTGLMQGKSEFVLIDQQKVVYESILQIEARSRAQKQVIIVRGGPGTGKSVLAINLLAALIGQQRNARYVTKNRAPREVFQAKLTGTFTKTRLGNLFSGSGSFTDDTPDSHDVLLVDEAHRLNEKSGLYRNMGENQVLEIIRSAHCTVFFTDDDQRVTIFDIGHTEELKNQAKAQGAEITELELTSQFRCNGSEGYLAWLDNTLEIRPTANPVLDPTDYDFRVFDSPTEMHGLIAAKNQLNNRSRVVAGYCWPWPSKKNPAAWDIELSQFGYQKRWNLSTDGSLWIVKPGSVQEVGCIHTCQGLELDYVGVIIGDDLVYRDGQIKTDATQRASSDQSVRGLKKMMRENPDNARGLADLIIKNTYRTLMTRGMKGCYVYCTDKALGEYLRNRLGSTTEPLSEPLLQADDTNVVPLKQVIEPKRQNSLTALPLIDIKMAAGTFSDAQMLDEAATQWLEPPDWITPQPGLFVAQVVGESMSRRIPNGSWCLFRAKPSGTRQGKVVIAQHRSIDDPETGGKYTVKVYSSKKTINADGSWHHEQIILHPDSLQPGYEPIVISRDVDDDEFTIAAELLTVLENEP
;
A
#
# COMPACT_ATOMS: atom_id res chain seq x y z
N MET A 1 -20.27 -27.16 -23.61
CA MET A 1 -20.92 -28.24 -22.85
C MET A 1 -20.75 -29.65 -23.45
N ALA A 2 -20.45 -29.80 -24.75
CA ALA A 2 -20.37 -31.13 -25.38
C ALA A 2 -19.23 -32.07 -24.90
N ARG A 3 -18.16 -31.54 -24.29
CA ARG A 3 -17.02 -32.34 -23.79
C ARG A 3 -17.02 -32.60 -22.28
N ALA A 4 -17.85 -31.88 -21.52
CA ALA A 4 -17.95 -31.99 -20.06
C ALA A 4 -19.40 -31.68 -19.64
N PRO A 5 -20.28 -32.70 -19.56
CA PRO A 5 -21.65 -32.52 -19.13
C PRO A 5 -21.70 -32.20 -17.64
N LEU A 6 -22.60 -31.29 -17.27
CA LEU A 6 -22.89 -30.91 -15.89
C LEU A 6 -23.93 -31.88 -15.30
N PHE A 7 -23.71 -32.34 -14.08
CA PHE A 7 -24.66 -33.17 -13.33
C PHE A 7 -24.95 -32.52 -11.99
N LEU A 8 -26.23 -32.33 -11.68
CA LEU A 8 -26.66 -31.77 -10.39
C LEU A 8 -26.89 -32.90 -9.37
N LYS A 9 -27.08 -32.54 -8.09
CA LYS A 9 -27.31 -33.50 -6.99
C LYS A 9 -28.44 -34.50 -7.26
N SER A 10 -29.49 -34.07 -7.99
CA SER A 10 -30.63 -34.89 -8.39
C SER A 10 -30.37 -35.78 -9.60
N ASP A 11 -29.28 -35.59 -10.34
CA ASP A 11 -28.98 -36.28 -11.60
C ASP A 11 -28.15 -37.56 -11.41
N LYS A 12 -28.21 -38.19 -10.23
CA LYS A 12 -27.42 -39.39 -9.89
C LYS A 12 -27.52 -40.48 -10.96
N ASP A 13 -28.71 -40.75 -11.47
CA ASP A 13 -28.95 -41.78 -12.49
C ASP A 13 -28.45 -41.37 -13.89
N LYS A 14 -28.42 -40.07 -14.19
CA LYS A 14 -27.87 -39.56 -15.45
C LYS A 14 -26.35 -39.60 -15.43
N LEU A 15 -25.74 -39.22 -14.30
CA LEU A 15 -24.30 -39.32 -14.08
C LEU A 15 -23.84 -40.78 -14.16
N SER A 16 -24.54 -41.69 -13.47
CA SER A 16 -24.25 -43.12 -13.51
C SER A 16 -24.29 -43.69 -14.95
N ARG A 17 -25.37 -43.40 -15.70
CA ARG A 17 -25.47 -43.81 -17.11
C ARG A 17 -24.39 -43.17 -18.00
N PHE A 18 -24.05 -41.91 -17.74
CA PHE A 18 -23.00 -41.22 -18.48
C PHE A 18 -21.63 -41.86 -18.24
N ILE A 19 -21.27 -42.16 -16.98
CA ILE A 19 -20.02 -42.83 -16.61
C ILE A 19 -19.97 -44.21 -17.26
N SER A 20 -21.02 -45.04 -17.12
CA SER A 20 -21.08 -46.39 -17.69
C SER A 20 -20.97 -46.41 -19.22
N LYS A 21 -21.46 -45.37 -19.90
CA LYS A 21 -21.37 -45.25 -21.37
C LYS A 21 -19.95 -44.89 -21.85
N HIS A 22 -19.18 -44.13 -21.06
CA HIS A 22 -17.87 -43.60 -21.47
C HIS A 22 -16.69 -44.36 -20.85
N VAL A 23 -16.90 -45.10 -19.76
CA VAL A 23 -15.87 -45.90 -19.08
C VAL A 23 -16.10 -47.38 -19.42
N ARG A 24 -15.48 -47.85 -20.52
CA ARG A 24 -15.65 -49.23 -21.05
C ARG A 24 -14.86 -50.31 -20.31
N ARG A 25 -13.85 -49.93 -19.52
CA ARG A 25 -13.07 -50.83 -18.66
C ARG A 25 -12.99 -50.20 -17.27
N GLY A 26 -13.46 -50.92 -16.25
CA GLY A 26 -13.32 -50.49 -14.87
C GLY A 26 -11.88 -50.56 -14.41
N ASP A 27 -11.41 -49.58 -13.65
CA ASP A 27 -10.03 -49.52 -13.14
C ASP A 27 -9.86 -50.18 -11.77
N ARG A 28 -10.73 -51.16 -11.46
CA ARG A 28 -10.81 -51.84 -10.17
C ARG A 28 -10.99 -50.86 -9.00
N LEU A 29 -11.97 -49.97 -9.13
CA LEU A 29 -12.34 -48.96 -8.13
C LEU A 29 -11.26 -47.91 -7.85
N LYS A 30 -10.12 -47.87 -8.57
CA LYS A 30 -9.06 -46.89 -8.30
C LYS A 30 -9.54 -45.45 -8.53
N SER A 31 -10.34 -45.20 -9.56
CA SER A 31 -10.88 -43.87 -9.86
C SER A 31 -11.99 -43.50 -8.89
N LEU A 32 -12.83 -44.47 -8.49
CA LEU A 32 -13.86 -44.25 -7.49
C LEU A 32 -13.22 -43.96 -6.12
N TYR A 33 -12.20 -44.73 -5.75
CA TYR A 33 -11.38 -44.54 -4.56
C TYR A 33 -10.64 -43.20 -4.61
N ALA A 34 -10.07 -42.81 -5.75
CA ALA A 34 -9.42 -41.51 -5.94
C ALA A 34 -10.39 -40.33 -5.93
N ILE A 35 -11.67 -40.52 -6.27
CA ILE A 35 -12.73 -39.50 -6.15
C ILE A 35 -13.24 -39.43 -4.71
N GLU A 36 -13.47 -40.59 -4.08
CA GLU A 36 -13.96 -40.71 -2.70
C GLU A 36 -12.93 -40.22 -1.67
N HIS A 37 -11.64 -40.47 -1.91
CA HIS A 37 -10.53 -40.02 -1.08
C HIS A 37 -9.83 -38.78 -1.68
N GLY A 38 -10.33 -38.29 -2.81
CA GLY A 38 -9.80 -37.13 -3.51
C GLY A 38 -10.06 -35.86 -2.73
N ARG A 39 -9.02 -35.05 -2.54
CA ARG A 39 -9.18 -33.73 -1.93
C ARG A 39 -9.60 -32.71 -2.98
N ILE A 40 -10.41 -31.74 -2.57
CA ILE A 40 -10.71 -30.58 -3.40
C ILE A 40 -9.41 -29.78 -3.57
N GLN A 41 -8.93 -29.65 -4.80
CA GLN A 41 -7.69 -28.95 -5.11
C GLN A 41 -7.89 -27.96 -6.27
N PRO A 42 -7.14 -26.84 -6.29
CA PRO A 42 -7.12 -25.94 -7.44
C PRO A 42 -6.65 -26.64 -8.73
N SER A 43 -7.20 -26.24 -9.87
CA SER A 43 -6.75 -26.80 -11.17
C SER A 43 -5.33 -26.38 -11.50
N LYS A 44 -4.53 -27.25 -12.14
CA LYS A 44 -3.14 -26.96 -12.55
C LYS A 44 -2.99 -25.66 -13.35
N SER A 45 -3.89 -25.42 -14.31
CA SER A 45 -3.90 -24.17 -15.08
C SER A 45 -4.11 -22.91 -14.24
N LEU A 46 -4.84 -23.01 -13.13
CA LEU A 46 -5.05 -21.90 -12.21
C LEU A 46 -3.81 -21.67 -11.34
N MET A 47 -3.17 -22.75 -10.89
CA MET A 47 -1.91 -22.68 -10.14
C MET A 47 -0.82 -22.00 -10.97
N ASP A 48 -0.57 -22.47 -12.19
CA ASP A 48 0.47 -21.92 -13.08
C ASP A 48 0.22 -20.43 -13.38
N TYR A 49 -1.05 -20.03 -13.51
CA TYR A 49 -1.44 -18.63 -13.75
C TYR A 49 -1.23 -17.74 -12.53
N VAL A 50 -1.69 -18.16 -11.35
CA VAL A 50 -1.54 -17.37 -10.12
C VAL A 50 -0.05 -17.22 -9.76
N THR A 51 0.74 -18.28 -9.94
CA THR A 51 2.21 -18.23 -9.76
C THR A 51 2.86 -17.28 -10.78
N GLY A 52 2.50 -17.37 -12.06
CA GLY A 52 3.04 -16.49 -13.10
C GLY A 52 2.60 -15.03 -12.96
N LEU A 53 1.45 -14.76 -12.33
CA LEU A 53 0.94 -13.40 -12.08
C LEU A 53 1.76 -12.64 -11.03
N MET A 54 2.37 -13.34 -10.09
CA MET A 54 3.20 -12.76 -9.03
C MET A 54 4.64 -12.50 -9.51
N GLN A 55 5.08 -13.18 -10.57
CA GLN A 55 6.42 -13.03 -11.12
C GLN A 55 6.58 -11.69 -11.85
N GLY A 56 7.59 -10.90 -11.46
CA GLY A 56 8.02 -9.68 -12.16
C GLY A 56 7.19 -8.43 -11.89
N LYS A 57 6.22 -8.45 -10.96
CA LYS A 57 5.41 -7.26 -10.60
C LYS A 57 5.86 -6.68 -9.26
N SER A 58 6.41 -5.47 -9.29
CA SER A 58 6.86 -4.74 -8.10
C SER A 58 5.77 -4.52 -7.05
N GLU A 59 4.50 -4.34 -7.48
CA GLU A 59 3.35 -4.15 -6.60
C GLU A 59 3.07 -5.33 -5.63
N PHE A 60 3.66 -6.50 -5.89
CA PHE A 60 3.45 -7.72 -5.09
C PHE A 60 4.72 -8.22 -4.38
N VAL A 61 5.83 -7.47 -4.43
CA VAL A 61 7.07 -7.85 -3.74
C VAL A 61 6.91 -7.65 -2.23
N LEU A 62 7.19 -8.70 -1.46
CA LEU A 62 7.21 -8.63 0.00
C LEU A 62 8.55 -8.09 0.50
N ILE A 63 8.49 -7.15 1.44
CA ILE A 63 9.64 -6.67 2.20
C ILE A 63 9.96 -7.59 3.39
N ASP A 64 11.15 -7.49 3.97
CA ASP A 64 11.65 -8.48 4.94
C ASP A 64 10.75 -8.68 6.17
N GLN A 65 10.19 -7.62 6.75
CA GLN A 65 9.22 -7.77 7.86
C GLN A 65 7.94 -8.51 7.43
N GLN A 66 7.45 -8.25 6.21
CA GLN A 66 6.31 -8.98 5.66
C GLN A 66 6.67 -10.43 5.35
N LYS A 67 7.91 -10.73 4.92
CA LYS A 67 8.40 -12.10 4.72
C LYS A 67 8.40 -12.90 6.03
N VAL A 68 8.78 -12.30 7.15
CA VAL A 68 8.72 -12.98 8.45
C VAL A 68 7.28 -13.38 8.80
N VAL A 69 6.32 -12.47 8.65
CA VAL A 69 4.90 -12.76 8.89
C VAL A 69 4.37 -13.80 7.89
N TYR A 70 4.74 -13.68 6.62
CA TYR A 70 4.39 -14.62 5.55
C TYR A 70 4.84 -16.05 5.86
N GLU A 71 6.13 -16.25 6.19
CA GLU A 71 6.69 -17.57 6.51
C GLU A 71 6.07 -18.13 7.79
N SER A 72 5.85 -17.29 8.79
CA SER A 72 5.17 -17.69 10.04
C SER A 72 3.77 -18.24 9.76
N ILE A 73 3.00 -17.56 8.90
CA ILE A 73 1.65 -18.01 8.51
C ILE A 73 1.69 -19.36 7.81
N LEU A 74 2.61 -19.57 6.86
CA LEU A 74 2.75 -20.85 6.16
C LEU A 74 3.14 -21.98 7.11
N GLN A 75 4.03 -21.70 8.08
CA GLN A 75 4.44 -22.68 9.08
C GLN A 75 3.29 -23.07 10.02
N ILE A 76 2.45 -22.12 10.43
CA ILE A 76 1.28 -22.36 11.27
C ILE A 76 0.19 -23.10 10.48
N GLU A 77 -0.07 -22.71 9.23
CA GLU A 77 -1.02 -23.39 8.34
C GLU A 77 -0.70 -24.88 8.19
N ALA A 78 0.59 -25.23 8.11
CA ALA A 78 1.01 -26.63 7.99
C ALA A 78 0.51 -27.52 9.15
N ARG A 79 0.25 -26.92 10.33
CA ARG A 79 -0.26 -27.60 11.54
C ARG A 79 -1.80 -27.68 11.59
N SER A 80 -2.49 -26.95 10.70
CA SER A 80 -3.97 -26.81 10.70
C SER A 80 -4.76 -28.11 10.56
N ARG A 81 -4.11 -29.18 10.06
CA ARG A 81 -4.72 -30.50 9.90
C ARG A 81 -4.89 -31.27 11.21
N ALA A 82 -4.07 -30.97 12.23
CA ALA A 82 -4.16 -31.59 13.54
C ALA A 82 -5.02 -30.78 14.51
N GLN A 83 -4.92 -29.46 14.41
CA GLN A 83 -5.63 -28.51 15.27
C GLN A 83 -6.02 -27.29 14.45
N LYS A 84 -7.29 -26.86 14.57
CA LYS A 84 -7.80 -25.67 13.87
C LYS A 84 -6.96 -24.44 14.27
N GLN A 85 -6.55 -23.65 13.30
CA GLN A 85 -5.68 -22.49 13.50
C GLN A 85 -6.44 -21.19 13.17
N VAL A 86 -6.30 -20.19 14.03
CA VAL A 86 -6.71 -18.82 13.75
C VAL A 86 -5.51 -17.89 13.93
N ILE A 87 -5.13 -17.22 12.85
CA ILE A 87 -4.01 -16.28 12.85
C ILE A 87 -4.60 -14.87 12.70
N ILE A 88 -4.26 -13.97 13.61
CA ILE A 88 -4.71 -12.57 13.59
C ILE A 88 -3.49 -11.70 13.29
N VAL A 89 -3.45 -11.16 12.09
CA VAL A 89 -2.41 -10.24 11.62
C VAL A 89 -2.92 -8.81 11.78
N ARG A 90 -2.39 -8.10 12.77
CA ARG A 90 -2.68 -6.67 12.98
C ARG A 90 -1.76 -5.82 12.11
N GLY A 91 -2.27 -4.70 11.62
CA GLY A 91 -1.42 -3.69 11.00
C GLY A 91 -2.20 -2.47 10.56
N GLY A 92 -1.59 -1.30 10.65
CA GLY A 92 -2.19 -0.02 10.25
C GLY A 92 -2.48 0.11 8.75
N PRO A 93 -3.04 1.26 8.30
CA PRO A 93 -3.15 1.57 6.89
C PRO A 93 -1.78 1.53 6.20
N GLY A 94 -1.68 0.93 5.01
CA GLY A 94 -0.42 0.95 4.25
C GLY A 94 0.65 -0.04 4.69
N THR A 95 0.38 -0.93 5.65
CA THR A 95 1.35 -1.98 6.06
C THR A 95 1.47 -3.16 5.09
N GLY A 96 0.67 -3.15 4.01
CA GLY A 96 0.67 -4.19 2.99
C GLY A 96 -0.12 -5.47 3.34
N LYS A 97 -1.09 -5.41 4.28
CA LYS A 97 -2.01 -6.51 4.61
C LYS A 97 -2.59 -7.23 3.38
N SER A 98 -3.16 -6.47 2.44
CA SER A 98 -3.73 -7.03 1.21
C SER A 98 -2.67 -7.64 0.29
N VAL A 99 -1.50 -7.04 0.18
CA VAL A 99 -0.37 -7.57 -0.62
C VAL A 99 0.11 -8.90 -0.03
N LEU A 100 0.25 -8.96 1.29
CA LEU A 100 0.58 -10.18 2.01
C LEU A 100 -0.47 -11.26 1.81
N ALA A 101 -1.76 -10.93 1.93
CA ALA A 101 -2.87 -11.85 1.71
C ALA A 101 -2.88 -12.43 0.29
N ILE A 102 -2.60 -11.62 -0.74
CA ILE A 102 -2.53 -12.10 -2.13
C ILE A 102 -1.31 -12.99 -2.36
N ASN A 103 -0.15 -12.65 -1.80
CA ASN A 103 1.04 -13.51 -1.86
C ASN A 103 0.79 -14.86 -1.18
N LEU A 104 0.16 -14.86 0.00
CA LEU A 104 -0.23 -16.09 0.70
C LEU A 104 -1.22 -16.91 -0.13
N LEU A 105 -2.21 -16.27 -0.76
CA LEU A 105 -3.16 -16.96 -1.63
C LEU A 105 -2.41 -17.69 -2.76
N ALA A 106 -1.46 -17.01 -3.41
CA ALA A 106 -0.67 -17.59 -4.48
C ALA A 106 0.16 -18.79 -4.00
N ALA A 107 0.83 -18.65 -2.86
CA ALA A 107 1.65 -19.71 -2.26
C ALA A 107 0.83 -20.94 -1.88
N LEU A 108 -0.31 -20.73 -1.21
CA LEU A 108 -1.20 -21.80 -0.77
C LEU A 108 -1.82 -22.53 -1.96
N ILE A 109 -2.23 -21.81 -3.00
CA ILE A 109 -2.70 -22.41 -4.25
C ILE A 109 -1.57 -23.23 -4.90
N GLY A 110 -0.34 -22.73 -4.93
CA GLY A 110 0.84 -23.46 -5.41
C GLY A 110 1.13 -24.74 -4.62
N GLN A 111 0.82 -24.75 -3.32
CA GLN A 111 0.87 -25.92 -2.45
C GLN A 111 -0.38 -26.81 -2.53
N GLN A 112 -1.24 -26.62 -3.53
CA GLN A 112 -2.49 -27.37 -3.76
C GLN A 112 -3.50 -27.28 -2.60
N ARG A 113 -3.46 -26.20 -1.82
CA ARG A 113 -4.44 -25.92 -0.77
C ARG A 113 -5.71 -25.32 -1.38
N ASN A 114 -6.88 -25.75 -0.88
CA ASN A 114 -8.15 -25.10 -1.14
C ASN A 114 -8.22 -23.79 -0.33
N ALA A 115 -7.58 -22.75 -0.84
CA ALA A 115 -7.51 -21.43 -0.23
C ALA A 115 -8.44 -20.42 -0.93
N ARG A 116 -9.05 -19.52 -0.16
CA ARG A 116 -9.84 -18.39 -0.68
C ARG A 116 -9.46 -17.08 -0.01
N TYR A 117 -9.46 -16.01 -0.79
CA TYR A 117 -9.40 -14.65 -0.30
C TYR A 117 -10.82 -14.14 -0.03
N VAL A 118 -11.05 -13.61 1.17
CA VAL A 118 -12.35 -13.17 1.67
C VAL A 118 -12.28 -11.69 1.98
N THR A 119 -13.24 -10.90 1.48
CA THR A 119 -13.39 -9.51 1.88
C THR A 119 -14.86 -9.10 1.85
N LYS A 120 -15.28 -8.22 2.75
CA LYS A 120 -16.61 -7.60 2.71
C LYS A 120 -16.71 -6.56 1.58
N ASN A 121 -15.64 -5.82 1.33
CA ASN A 121 -15.64 -4.72 0.38
C ASN A 121 -15.57 -5.24 -1.05
N ARG A 122 -16.60 -4.96 -1.85
CA ARG A 122 -16.62 -5.34 -3.27
C ARG A 122 -15.53 -4.63 -4.07
N ALA A 123 -15.14 -3.41 -3.66
CA ALA A 123 -14.24 -2.59 -4.45
C ALA A 123 -12.80 -3.12 -4.56
N PRO A 124 -12.08 -3.43 -3.47
CA PRO A 124 -10.78 -4.07 -3.56
C PRO A 124 -10.86 -5.41 -4.30
N ARG A 125 -11.90 -6.21 -4.04
CA ARG A 125 -12.13 -7.48 -4.74
C ARG A 125 -12.22 -7.31 -6.25
N GLU A 126 -13.00 -6.34 -6.73
CA GLU A 126 -13.18 -6.09 -8.16
C GLU A 126 -11.92 -5.48 -8.80
N VAL A 127 -11.19 -4.62 -8.08
CA VAL A 127 -9.91 -4.06 -8.56
C VAL A 127 -8.85 -5.15 -8.66
N PHE A 128 -8.70 -6.00 -7.64
CA PHE A 128 -7.79 -7.14 -7.72
C PHE A 128 -8.22 -8.10 -8.82
N GLN A 129 -9.51 -8.45 -8.91
CA GLN A 129 -10.01 -9.26 -10.03
C GLN A 129 -9.68 -8.64 -11.38
N ALA A 130 -9.85 -7.33 -11.56
CA ALA A 130 -9.53 -6.61 -12.79
C ALA A 130 -8.02 -6.64 -13.11
N LYS A 131 -7.16 -6.33 -12.13
CA LYS A 131 -5.70 -6.41 -12.24
C LYS A 131 -5.20 -7.84 -12.50
N LEU A 132 -5.96 -8.84 -12.05
CA LEU A 132 -5.67 -10.26 -12.19
C LEU A 132 -6.38 -10.89 -13.40
N THR A 133 -7.26 -10.18 -14.11
CA THR A 133 -7.87 -10.67 -15.35
C THR A 133 -7.08 -10.20 -16.57
N GLY A 134 -6.30 -11.11 -17.14
CA GLY A 134 -5.89 -11.05 -18.54
C GLY A 134 -6.58 -12.16 -19.34
N THR A 135 -6.04 -13.37 -19.24
CA THR A 135 -6.36 -14.53 -20.10
C THR A 135 -7.45 -15.47 -19.57
N PHE A 136 -7.90 -15.33 -18.31
CA PHE A 136 -8.89 -16.21 -17.68
C PHE A 136 -10.29 -15.59 -17.60
N THR A 137 -11.32 -16.44 -17.71
CA THR A 137 -12.72 -16.03 -17.55
C THR A 137 -13.01 -15.60 -16.11
N LYS A 138 -13.79 -14.50 -15.95
CA LYS A 138 -14.25 -13.94 -14.66
C LYS A 138 -14.74 -15.01 -13.67
N THR A 139 -15.34 -16.09 -14.16
CA THR A 139 -15.87 -17.20 -13.36
C THR A 139 -14.81 -17.99 -12.59
N ARG A 140 -13.61 -18.21 -13.16
CA ARG A 140 -12.54 -19.01 -12.51
C ARG A 140 -11.83 -18.23 -11.40
N LEU A 141 -11.52 -16.96 -11.64
CA LEU A 141 -11.00 -16.06 -10.60
C LEU A 141 -12.07 -15.76 -9.54
N GLY A 142 -13.34 -15.65 -9.94
CA GLY A 142 -14.46 -15.42 -9.03
C GLY A 142 -14.59 -16.45 -7.90
N ASN A 143 -14.09 -17.68 -8.06
CA ASN A 143 -14.10 -18.71 -7.03
C ASN A 143 -12.97 -18.57 -6.00
N LEU A 144 -11.88 -17.87 -6.32
CA LEU A 144 -10.78 -17.60 -5.39
C LEU A 144 -11.10 -16.42 -4.46
N PHE A 145 -11.99 -15.53 -4.89
CA PHE A 145 -12.40 -14.36 -4.13
C PHE A 145 -13.84 -14.54 -3.64
N SER A 146 -14.08 -14.50 -2.34
CA SER A 146 -15.40 -14.67 -1.73
C SER A 146 -15.82 -13.42 -0.96
N GLY A 147 -17.14 -13.21 -0.85
CA GLY A 147 -17.67 -12.21 0.06
C GLY A 147 -17.78 -12.80 1.46
N SER A 148 -17.67 -11.99 2.51
CA SER A 148 -17.78 -12.50 3.89
C SER A 148 -19.13 -13.17 4.20
N GLY A 149 -20.20 -12.79 3.49
CA GLY A 149 -21.53 -13.41 3.66
C GLY A 149 -21.76 -14.72 2.90
N SER A 150 -20.73 -15.30 2.29
CA SER A 150 -20.85 -16.55 1.52
C SER A 150 -20.75 -17.82 2.38
N PHE A 151 -20.44 -17.70 3.68
CA PHE A 151 -20.08 -18.82 4.56
C PHE A 151 -21.19 -19.26 5.53
N THR A 152 -22.38 -18.66 5.42
CA THR A 152 -23.49 -18.92 6.34
C THR A 152 -23.93 -20.40 6.35
N ASP A 153 -24.05 -20.99 5.17
CA ASP A 153 -24.49 -22.37 4.97
C ASP A 153 -23.33 -23.32 4.59
N ASP A 154 -22.08 -22.88 4.73
CA ASP A 154 -20.92 -23.69 4.38
C ASP A 154 -20.79 -24.87 5.36
N THR A 155 -20.46 -26.04 4.80
CA THR A 155 -20.12 -27.20 5.62
C THR A 155 -18.84 -26.93 6.41
N PRO A 156 -18.78 -27.32 7.70
CA PRO A 156 -17.58 -27.15 8.51
C PRO A 156 -16.34 -27.71 7.81
N ASP A 157 -15.22 -26.99 7.92
CA ASP A 157 -13.92 -27.39 7.38
C ASP A 157 -13.91 -27.72 5.88
N SER A 158 -14.78 -27.08 5.09
CA SER A 158 -14.81 -27.24 3.64
C SER A 158 -13.65 -26.57 2.90
N HIS A 159 -12.93 -25.66 3.57
CA HIS A 159 -11.75 -24.98 3.04
C HIS A 159 -10.51 -25.35 3.86
N ASP A 160 -9.36 -25.47 3.18
CA ASP A 160 -8.09 -25.61 3.90
C ASP A 160 -7.74 -24.28 4.58
N VAL A 161 -7.85 -23.17 3.84
CA VAL A 161 -7.46 -21.85 4.32
C VAL A 161 -8.43 -20.74 3.87
N LEU A 162 -8.83 -19.87 4.79
CA LEU A 162 -9.49 -18.61 4.46
C LEU A 162 -8.61 -17.43 4.85
N LEU A 163 -8.28 -16.60 3.86
CA LEU A 163 -7.51 -15.36 4.03
C LEU A 163 -8.49 -14.19 4.04
N VAL A 164 -8.80 -13.67 5.23
CA VAL A 164 -9.83 -12.66 5.44
C VAL A 164 -9.20 -11.29 5.55
N ASP A 165 -9.37 -10.49 4.51
CA ASP A 165 -8.86 -9.13 4.45
C ASP A 165 -9.89 -8.11 4.97
N GLU A 166 -9.39 -7.05 5.58
CA GLU A 166 -10.20 -6.01 6.26
C GLU A 166 -11.18 -6.64 7.27
N ALA A 167 -10.71 -7.59 8.09
CA ALA A 167 -11.53 -8.38 9.00
C ALA A 167 -12.31 -7.51 10.01
N HIS A 168 -11.77 -6.36 10.40
CA HIS A 168 -12.46 -5.34 11.20
C HIS A 168 -13.82 -4.93 10.62
N ARG A 169 -14.09 -5.18 9.34
CA ARG A 169 -15.36 -4.88 8.67
C ARG A 169 -16.39 -6.00 8.76
N LEU A 170 -16.07 -7.18 9.29
CA LEU A 170 -17.05 -8.28 9.38
C LEU A 170 -18.29 -7.86 10.19
N ASN A 171 -19.46 -8.32 9.77
CA ASN A 171 -20.72 -8.07 10.46
C ASN A 171 -21.09 -9.24 11.37
N GLU A 172 -22.00 -9.00 12.32
CA GLU A 172 -22.71 -10.08 13.01
C GLU A 172 -23.49 -10.91 11.99
N LYS A 173 -24.53 -10.34 11.36
CA LYS A 173 -25.35 -11.08 10.38
C LYS A 173 -25.02 -10.76 8.93
N SER A 174 -25.19 -11.78 8.09
CA SER A 174 -25.11 -11.75 6.64
C SER A 174 -26.43 -11.33 5.97
N GLY A 175 -26.40 -11.14 4.65
CA GLY A 175 -27.55 -10.77 3.83
C GLY A 175 -27.79 -9.26 3.73
N LEU A 176 -28.50 -8.84 2.66
CA LEU A 176 -28.79 -7.42 2.39
C LEU A 176 -29.54 -6.75 3.55
N TYR A 177 -30.38 -7.52 4.25
CA TYR A 177 -31.17 -7.09 5.40
C TYR A 177 -30.59 -7.52 6.75
N ARG A 178 -29.37 -8.09 6.78
CA ARG A 178 -28.70 -8.57 8.00
C ARG A 178 -29.53 -9.56 8.80
N ASN A 179 -30.11 -10.52 8.09
CA ASN A 179 -31.04 -11.51 8.61
C ASN A 179 -30.60 -12.94 8.33
N MET A 180 -29.46 -13.14 7.69
CA MET A 180 -28.91 -14.46 7.39
C MET A 180 -27.75 -14.76 8.32
N GLY A 181 -27.68 -16.01 8.79
CA GLY A 181 -26.61 -16.43 9.66
C GLY A 181 -26.67 -15.85 11.07
N GLU A 182 -25.63 -16.16 11.82
CA GLU A 182 -25.50 -15.85 13.24
C GLU A 182 -24.41 -14.82 13.48
N ASN A 183 -23.19 -15.14 13.04
CA ASN A 183 -22.00 -14.32 13.22
C ASN A 183 -21.01 -14.62 12.07
N GLN A 184 -20.62 -13.63 11.26
CA GLN A 184 -19.71 -13.87 10.13
C GLN A 184 -18.34 -14.38 10.57
N VAL A 185 -17.83 -13.93 11.72
CA VAL A 185 -16.54 -14.40 12.26
C VAL A 185 -16.64 -15.89 12.58
N LEU A 186 -17.70 -16.30 13.27
CA LEU A 186 -17.99 -17.70 13.59
C LEU A 186 -18.10 -18.55 12.31
N GLU A 187 -18.92 -18.11 11.36
CA GLU A 187 -19.19 -18.81 10.09
C GLU A 187 -17.90 -19.04 9.30
N ILE A 188 -17.03 -18.03 9.23
CA ILE A 188 -15.73 -18.12 8.56
C ILE A 188 -14.80 -19.10 9.29
N ILE A 189 -14.64 -18.98 10.61
CA ILE A 189 -13.76 -19.87 11.40
C ILE A 189 -14.24 -21.33 11.32
N ARG A 190 -15.56 -21.54 11.37
CA ARG A 190 -16.16 -22.87 11.24
C ARG A 190 -15.89 -23.52 9.88
N SER A 191 -15.84 -22.71 8.82
CA SER A 191 -15.74 -23.21 7.45
C SER A 191 -14.33 -23.64 7.02
N ALA A 192 -13.29 -23.37 7.82
CA ALA A 192 -11.90 -23.62 7.43
C ALA A 192 -11.02 -24.25 8.51
N HIS A 193 -10.04 -25.06 8.10
CA HIS A 193 -9.02 -25.60 9.01
C HIS A 193 -8.07 -24.51 9.52
N CYS A 194 -7.73 -23.53 8.67
CA CYS A 194 -6.92 -22.37 9.02
C CYS A 194 -7.62 -21.08 8.58
N THR A 195 -7.76 -20.11 9.47
CA THR A 195 -8.28 -18.78 9.12
C THR A 195 -7.25 -17.71 9.47
N VAL A 196 -6.88 -16.90 8.49
CA VAL A 196 -5.96 -15.77 8.67
C VAL A 196 -6.77 -14.48 8.55
N PHE A 197 -6.89 -13.74 9.64
CA PHE A 197 -7.55 -12.45 9.67
C PHE A 197 -6.53 -11.32 9.58
N PHE A 198 -6.65 -10.47 8.57
CA PHE A 198 -5.93 -9.20 8.48
C PHE A 198 -6.83 -8.10 9.01
N THR A 199 -6.45 -7.48 10.13
CA THR A 199 -7.31 -6.53 10.84
C THR A 199 -6.60 -5.23 11.22
N ASP A 200 -7.41 -4.20 11.45
CA ASP A 200 -7.03 -2.90 11.96
C ASP A 200 -8.22 -2.36 12.77
N ASP A 201 -8.12 -2.45 14.10
CA ASP A 201 -9.22 -2.08 15.00
C ASP A 201 -9.52 -0.57 14.93
N ASP A 202 -8.55 0.25 14.49
CA ASP A 202 -8.67 1.70 14.31
C ASP A 202 -9.32 2.09 12.97
N GLN A 203 -9.69 1.12 12.12
CA GLN A 203 -10.42 1.35 10.87
C GLN A 203 -11.90 0.92 10.92
N ARG A 204 -12.45 0.76 12.12
CA ARG A 204 -13.89 0.53 12.31
C ARG A 204 -14.67 1.80 12.03
N VAL A 205 -15.54 1.75 11.02
CA VAL A 205 -16.29 2.93 10.54
C VAL A 205 -17.79 2.67 10.41
N THR A 206 -18.32 1.53 10.91
CA THR A 206 -19.77 1.35 11.11
C THR A 206 -20.10 0.69 12.43
N ILE A 207 -21.31 0.92 12.96
CA ILE A 207 -21.77 0.25 14.20
C ILE A 207 -21.91 -1.27 14.05
N PHE A 208 -21.91 -1.78 12.81
CA PHE A 208 -22.09 -3.19 12.51
C PHE A 208 -20.76 -3.92 12.34
N ASP A 209 -19.65 -3.20 12.40
CA ASP A 209 -18.30 -3.76 12.33
C ASP A 209 -17.97 -4.45 13.67
N ILE A 210 -18.09 -5.78 13.68
CA ILE A 210 -17.80 -6.61 14.86
C ILE A 210 -16.44 -7.28 14.82
N GLY A 211 -15.77 -7.34 13.66
CA GLY A 211 -14.55 -8.14 13.47
C GLY A 211 -13.27 -7.57 14.08
N HIS A 212 -13.38 -6.86 15.21
CA HIS A 212 -12.23 -6.38 15.97
C HIS A 212 -11.50 -7.53 16.66
N THR A 213 -10.22 -7.33 16.99
CA THR A 213 -9.34 -8.41 17.45
C THR A 213 -9.92 -9.25 18.58
N GLU A 214 -10.54 -8.62 19.59
CA GLU A 214 -11.12 -9.35 20.72
C GLU A 214 -12.32 -10.23 20.33
N GLU A 215 -13.15 -9.82 19.36
CA GLU A 215 -14.24 -10.66 18.86
C GLU A 215 -13.67 -11.85 18.07
N LEU A 216 -12.65 -11.61 17.24
CA LEU A 216 -11.96 -12.68 16.50
C LEU A 216 -11.42 -13.74 17.46
N LYS A 217 -10.80 -13.31 18.57
CA LYS A 217 -10.30 -14.21 19.62
C LYS A 217 -11.42 -14.97 20.32
N ASN A 218 -12.51 -14.29 20.68
CA ASN A 218 -13.63 -14.91 21.37
C ASN A 218 -14.24 -16.02 20.54
N GLN A 219 -14.50 -15.76 19.25
CA GLN A 219 -15.04 -16.76 18.33
C GLN A 219 -14.03 -17.88 18.05
N ALA A 220 -12.74 -17.58 17.93
CA ALA A 220 -11.70 -18.60 17.76
C ALA A 220 -11.62 -19.55 18.97
N LYS A 221 -11.64 -19.02 20.20
CA LYS A 221 -11.69 -19.82 21.43
C LYS A 221 -12.95 -20.68 21.48
N ALA A 222 -14.11 -20.12 21.14
CA ALA A 222 -15.37 -20.85 21.09
C ALA A 222 -15.36 -22.01 20.08
N GLN A 223 -14.54 -21.92 19.02
CA GLN A 223 -14.33 -22.98 18.03
C GLN A 223 -13.16 -23.92 18.36
N GLY A 224 -12.54 -23.79 19.54
CA GLY A 224 -11.41 -24.63 19.96
C GLY A 224 -10.16 -24.44 19.11
N ALA A 225 -10.01 -23.30 18.43
CA ALA A 225 -8.86 -23.01 17.59
C ALA A 225 -7.66 -22.53 18.42
N GLU A 226 -6.45 -22.89 17.98
CA GLU A 226 -5.23 -22.26 18.45
C GLU A 226 -5.11 -20.86 17.82
N ILE A 227 -4.74 -19.88 18.64
CA ILE A 227 -4.71 -18.47 18.23
C ILE A 227 -3.27 -17.98 18.20
N THR A 228 -2.84 -17.44 17.06
CA THR A 228 -1.56 -16.74 16.93
C THR A 228 -1.79 -15.30 16.51
N GLU A 229 -1.19 -14.35 17.22
CA GLU A 229 -1.22 -12.94 16.87
C GLU A 229 0.12 -12.53 16.24
N LEU A 230 0.05 -11.87 15.10
CA LEU A 230 1.20 -11.31 14.38
C LEU A 230 0.94 -9.83 14.10
N GLU A 231 2.00 -9.05 13.90
CA GLU A 231 1.90 -7.62 13.65
C GLU A 231 2.75 -7.22 12.44
N LEU A 232 2.19 -6.35 11.60
CA LEU A 232 2.88 -5.66 10.53
C LEU A 232 3.16 -4.22 10.97
N THR A 233 4.42 -3.93 11.27
CA THR A 233 4.85 -2.64 11.82
C THR A 233 5.17 -1.60 10.75
N SER A 234 5.84 -1.98 9.65
CA SER A 234 6.26 -1.04 8.60
C SER A 234 5.07 -0.52 7.77
N GLN A 235 4.90 0.81 7.71
CA GLN A 235 3.85 1.50 6.94
C GLN A 235 4.42 2.23 5.72
N PHE A 236 3.92 1.93 4.52
CA PHE A 236 4.41 2.48 3.25
C PHE A 236 3.55 3.60 2.68
N ARG A 237 2.49 3.95 3.40
CA ARG A 237 1.52 4.97 3.00
C ARG A 237 1.98 6.32 3.54
N CYS A 238 1.47 7.41 2.94
CA CYS A 238 1.88 8.77 3.26
C CYS A 238 3.40 8.98 3.10
N ASN A 239 3.96 8.48 2.00
CA ASN A 239 5.39 8.54 1.67
C ASN A 239 6.31 7.88 2.71
N GLY A 240 5.78 6.94 3.52
CA GLY A 240 6.52 6.31 4.61
C GLY A 240 6.62 7.18 5.88
N SER A 241 5.88 8.28 5.95
CA SER A 241 5.87 9.16 7.12
C SER A 241 5.09 8.53 8.27
N GLU A 242 5.79 7.79 9.15
CA GLU A 242 5.26 7.39 10.45
C GLU A 242 4.88 8.62 11.30
N GLY A 243 5.61 9.72 11.13
CA GLY A 243 5.34 11.02 11.74
C GLY A 243 3.95 11.56 11.41
N TYR A 244 3.52 11.49 10.16
CA TYR A 244 2.18 11.94 9.74
C TYR A 244 1.06 11.14 10.38
N LEU A 245 1.19 9.82 10.45
CA LEU A 245 0.15 8.95 10.98
C LEU A 245 0.05 9.08 12.51
N ALA A 246 1.20 9.15 13.19
CA ALA A 246 1.24 9.45 14.61
C ALA A 246 0.67 10.86 14.90
N TRP A 247 0.99 11.85 14.07
CA TRP A 247 0.43 13.19 14.17
C TRP A 247 -1.07 13.21 13.95
N LEU A 248 -1.57 12.50 12.95
CA LEU A 248 -2.99 12.44 12.64
C LEU A 248 -3.78 11.80 13.77
N ASP A 249 -3.27 10.71 14.35
CA ASP A 249 -3.87 10.02 15.49
C ASP A 249 -4.00 10.93 16.72
N ASN A 250 -2.96 11.74 16.99
CA ASN A 250 -2.97 12.72 18.08
C ASN A 250 -3.88 13.91 17.75
N THR A 251 -3.79 14.42 16.53
CA THR A 251 -4.54 15.57 16.06
C THR A 251 -6.03 15.30 16.06
N LEU A 252 -6.48 14.10 15.64
CA LEU A 252 -7.88 13.67 15.67
C LEU A 252 -8.33 13.14 17.04
N GLU A 253 -7.48 13.19 18.07
CA GLU A 253 -7.76 12.68 19.42
C GLU A 253 -8.25 11.21 19.41
N ILE A 254 -7.62 10.38 18.57
CA ILE A 254 -7.86 8.94 18.49
C ILE A 254 -7.02 8.22 19.54
N ARG A 255 -5.72 8.59 19.60
CA ARG A 255 -4.81 8.15 20.66
C ARG A 255 -3.68 9.16 20.85
N PRO A 256 -3.16 9.31 22.07
CA PRO A 256 -2.00 10.15 22.31
C PRO A 256 -0.76 9.55 21.62
N THR A 257 0.03 10.40 20.97
CA THR A 257 1.31 10.04 20.34
C THR A 257 2.37 11.10 20.63
N ALA A 258 3.64 10.79 20.37
CA ALA A 258 4.76 11.72 20.58
C ALA A 258 4.88 12.83 19.50
N ASN A 259 3.98 12.86 18.51
CA ASN A 259 4.03 13.76 17.36
C ASN A 259 2.88 14.78 17.41
N PRO A 260 2.91 15.78 18.30
CA PRO A 260 1.83 16.76 18.41
C PRO A 260 1.81 17.77 17.26
N VAL A 261 2.88 17.85 16.47
CA VAL A 261 3.08 18.79 15.37
C VAL A 261 3.63 18.04 14.16
N LEU A 262 3.13 18.35 12.97
CA LEU A 262 3.60 17.76 11.70
C LEU A 262 4.68 18.64 11.08
N ASP A 263 5.83 18.07 10.75
CA ASP A 263 6.80 18.75 9.88
C ASP A 263 6.27 18.79 8.44
N PRO A 264 6.12 19.97 7.81
CA PRO A 264 5.72 20.07 6.41
C PRO A 264 6.64 19.33 5.43
N THR A 265 7.89 19.01 5.79
CA THR A 265 8.79 18.19 4.96
C THR A 265 8.41 16.71 4.97
N ASP A 266 7.74 16.23 6.01
CA ASP A 266 7.39 14.82 6.18
C ASP A 266 6.23 14.41 5.27
N TYR A 267 5.26 15.31 5.07
CA TYR A 267 4.07 15.03 4.26
C TYR A 267 3.36 16.32 3.84
N ASP A 268 2.94 16.41 2.56
CA ASP A 268 2.26 17.60 2.02
C ASP A 268 0.80 17.68 2.54
N PHE A 269 0.67 18.20 3.77
CA PHE A 269 -0.62 18.45 4.42
C PHE A 269 -0.96 19.95 4.37
N ARG A 270 -2.17 20.29 3.91
CA ARG A 270 -2.61 21.69 3.81
C ARG A 270 -4.06 21.86 4.21
N VAL A 271 -4.35 22.97 4.90
CA VAL A 271 -5.71 23.37 5.30
C VAL A 271 -6.15 24.56 4.46
N PHE A 272 -7.22 24.38 3.69
CA PHE A 272 -7.79 25.38 2.79
C PHE A 272 -8.98 26.09 3.42
N ASP A 273 -9.13 27.37 3.13
CA ASP A 273 -10.32 28.16 3.48
C ASP A 273 -11.48 27.98 2.48
N SER A 274 -11.19 27.42 1.29
CA SER A 274 -12.15 27.25 0.20
C SER A 274 -12.15 25.80 -0.32
N PRO A 275 -13.30 25.11 -0.31
CA PRO A 275 -13.43 23.78 -0.92
C PRO A 275 -13.27 23.84 -2.43
N THR A 276 -13.59 24.97 -3.07
CA THR A 276 -13.43 25.20 -4.51
C THR A 276 -11.95 25.23 -4.89
N GLU A 277 -11.11 25.94 -4.12
CA GLU A 277 -9.66 25.99 -4.34
C GLU A 277 -9.01 24.64 -4.10
N MET A 278 -9.34 23.99 -2.97
CA MET A 278 -8.84 22.65 -2.65
C MET A 278 -9.17 21.65 -3.77
N HIS A 279 -10.43 21.63 -4.23
CA HIS A 279 -10.87 20.73 -5.29
C HIS A 279 -10.18 21.07 -6.63
N GLY A 280 -10.02 22.35 -6.96
CA GLY A 280 -9.27 22.79 -8.14
C GLY A 280 -7.84 22.29 -8.16
N LEU A 281 -7.13 22.36 -7.02
CA LEU A 281 -5.77 21.84 -6.90
C LEU A 281 -5.70 20.32 -7.03
N ILE A 282 -6.64 19.59 -6.42
CA ILE A 282 -6.75 18.14 -6.58
C ILE A 282 -7.03 17.77 -8.05
N ALA A 283 -7.89 18.51 -8.74
CA ALA A 283 -8.15 18.30 -10.15
C ALA A 283 -6.90 18.53 -11.02
N ALA A 284 -6.10 19.55 -10.71
CA ALA A 284 -4.82 19.79 -11.39
C ALA A 284 -3.82 18.64 -11.16
N LYS A 285 -3.63 18.22 -9.89
CA LYS A 285 -2.77 17.06 -9.56
C LYS A 285 -3.26 15.77 -10.22
N ASN A 286 -4.57 15.61 -10.42
CA ASN A 286 -5.15 14.45 -11.07
C ASN A 286 -4.80 14.36 -12.58
N GLN A 287 -4.52 15.48 -13.26
CA GLN A 287 -4.23 15.48 -14.70
C GLN A 287 -2.97 14.68 -15.05
N LEU A 288 -2.03 14.54 -14.11
CA LEU A 288 -0.75 13.86 -14.34
C LEU A 288 -0.89 12.34 -14.53
N ASN A 289 -1.72 11.70 -13.71
CA ASN A 289 -1.77 10.24 -13.64
C ASN A 289 -3.12 9.65 -13.24
N ASN A 290 -4.16 10.49 -13.13
CA ASN A 290 -5.51 10.11 -12.72
C ASN A 290 -5.62 9.47 -11.31
N ARG A 291 -4.69 9.75 -10.40
CA ARG A 291 -4.64 9.17 -9.03
C ARG A 291 -5.00 10.15 -7.91
N SER A 292 -5.71 11.24 -8.18
CA SER A 292 -6.09 12.22 -7.12
C SER A 292 -7.60 12.45 -7.07
N ARG A 293 -8.21 12.46 -5.88
CA ARG A 293 -9.67 12.57 -5.71
C ARG A 293 -10.05 13.41 -4.50
N VAL A 294 -11.24 13.99 -4.54
CA VAL A 294 -11.88 14.62 -3.38
C VAL A 294 -12.87 13.65 -2.73
N VAL A 295 -12.81 13.55 -1.42
CA VAL A 295 -13.69 12.75 -0.57
C VAL A 295 -14.26 13.63 0.55
N ALA A 296 -15.36 13.20 1.15
CA ALA A 296 -16.00 13.92 2.23
C ALA A 296 -16.54 12.98 3.32
N GLY A 297 -16.71 13.51 4.53
CA GLY A 297 -17.56 12.89 5.55
C GLY A 297 -19.00 12.76 5.05
N TYR A 298 -19.74 11.77 5.54
CA TYR A 298 -21.10 11.49 5.07
C TYR A 298 -22.15 12.41 5.75
N CYS A 299 -21.99 13.73 5.58
CA CYS A 299 -22.86 14.75 6.19
C CYS A 299 -23.98 15.23 5.27
N TRP A 300 -23.78 15.17 3.95
CA TRP A 300 -24.73 15.70 2.97
C TRP A 300 -25.74 14.66 2.48
N PRO A 301 -27.00 15.05 2.22
CA PRO A 301 -28.00 14.18 1.61
C PRO A 301 -27.59 13.77 0.19
N TRP A 302 -28.30 12.78 -0.38
CA TRP A 302 -28.04 12.28 -1.73
C TRP A 302 -29.28 12.38 -2.64
N PRO A 303 -29.77 13.61 -2.93
CA PRO A 303 -30.90 13.82 -3.83
C PRO A 303 -30.60 13.36 -5.27
N SER A 304 -29.33 13.43 -5.72
CA SER A 304 -28.95 13.04 -7.10
C SER A 304 -29.23 11.58 -7.42
N LYS A 305 -29.34 10.73 -6.39
CA LYS A 305 -29.73 9.32 -6.50
C LYS A 305 -31.11 9.13 -7.15
N LYS A 306 -32.04 10.04 -6.88
CA LYS A 306 -33.41 10.01 -7.46
C LYS A 306 -33.55 10.98 -8.62
N ASN A 307 -32.84 12.10 -8.56
CA ASN A 307 -32.88 13.14 -9.60
C ASN A 307 -31.45 13.44 -10.06
N PRO A 308 -30.95 12.84 -11.16
CA PRO A 308 -29.58 13.03 -11.62
C PRO A 308 -29.16 14.47 -11.88
N ALA A 309 -30.10 15.42 -12.04
CA ALA A 309 -29.81 16.84 -12.20
C ALA A 309 -29.45 17.54 -10.88
N ALA A 310 -29.86 17.00 -9.73
CA ALA A 310 -29.64 17.61 -8.42
C ALA A 310 -28.16 17.62 -7.99
N TRP A 311 -27.82 18.56 -7.12
CA TRP A 311 -26.54 18.62 -6.42
C TRP A 311 -26.67 17.96 -5.04
N ASP A 312 -25.60 17.31 -4.59
CA ASP A 312 -25.61 16.60 -3.31
C ASP A 312 -24.88 17.39 -2.22
N ILE A 313 -23.68 17.87 -2.54
CA ILE A 313 -22.87 18.71 -1.66
C ILE A 313 -22.96 20.12 -2.19
N GLU A 314 -23.59 21.00 -1.42
CA GLU A 314 -23.74 22.41 -1.73
C GLU A 314 -23.15 23.25 -0.59
N LEU A 315 -22.08 23.98 -0.90
CA LEU A 315 -21.47 24.97 -0.02
C LEU A 315 -21.59 26.34 -0.72
N SER A 316 -22.77 26.95 -0.59
CA SER A 316 -23.20 28.11 -1.36
C SER A 316 -22.27 29.31 -1.24
N GLN A 317 -21.68 29.52 -0.05
CA GLN A 317 -20.72 30.61 0.21
C GLN A 317 -19.45 30.55 -0.66
N PHE A 318 -19.16 29.41 -1.30
CA PHE A 318 -18.04 29.23 -2.23
C PHE A 318 -18.48 28.92 -3.67
N GLY A 319 -19.79 28.92 -3.94
CA GLY A 319 -20.34 28.43 -5.20
C GLY A 319 -20.00 26.95 -5.48
N TYR A 320 -19.73 26.17 -4.44
CA TYR A 320 -19.27 24.79 -4.58
C TYR A 320 -20.46 23.84 -4.63
N GLN A 321 -20.64 23.18 -5.78
CA GLN A 321 -21.70 22.20 -6.00
C GLN A 321 -21.13 20.92 -6.61
N LYS A 322 -21.33 19.79 -5.93
CA LYS A 322 -20.84 18.48 -6.38
C LYS A 322 -21.85 17.38 -6.11
N ARG A 323 -21.69 16.27 -6.84
CA ARG A 323 -22.48 15.04 -6.67
C ARG A 323 -21.66 13.97 -5.96
N TRP A 324 -22.35 13.09 -5.24
CA TRP A 324 -21.79 11.85 -4.73
C TRP A 324 -21.51 10.86 -5.86
N ASN A 325 -20.57 9.96 -5.61
CA ASN A 325 -19.98 9.08 -6.61
C ASN A 325 -20.60 7.67 -6.77
N LEU A 326 -21.84 7.47 -6.35
CA LEU A 326 -22.34 6.12 -6.01
C LEU A 326 -23.43 5.55 -6.94
N SER A 327 -23.91 6.28 -7.96
CA SER A 327 -25.06 5.83 -8.78
C SER A 327 -24.68 5.07 -10.07
N THR A 328 -23.49 5.29 -10.63
CA THR A 328 -23.13 4.74 -11.96
C THR A 328 -22.00 3.71 -11.93
N ASP A 329 -20.98 3.92 -11.09
CA ASP A 329 -19.66 3.27 -11.27
C ASP A 329 -19.13 2.48 -10.07
N GLY A 330 -19.85 2.49 -8.96
CA GLY A 330 -19.53 1.70 -7.76
C GLY A 330 -18.07 1.83 -7.33
N SER A 331 -17.39 0.70 -7.26
CA SER A 331 -15.97 0.54 -6.87
C SER A 331 -14.95 1.13 -7.85
N LEU A 332 -15.29 1.19 -9.14
CA LEU A 332 -14.38 1.58 -10.23
C LEU A 332 -14.26 3.10 -10.37
N TRP A 333 -15.05 3.85 -9.59
CA TRP A 333 -15.02 5.30 -9.58
C TRP A 333 -13.61 5.85 -9.42
N ILE A 334 -12.81 5.30 -8.50
CA ILE A 334 -11.50 5.87 -8.17
C ILE A 334 -10.51 5.86 -9.34
N VAL A 335 -10.72 4.99 -10.34
CA VAL A 335 -9.84 4.85 -11.51
C VAL A 335 -10.41 5.50 -12.77
N LYS A 336 -11.61 6.07 -12.74
CA LYS A 336 -12.24 6.68 -13.93
C LYS A 336 -11.74 8.09 -14.21
N PRO A 337 -11.45 8.48 -15.45
CA PRO A 337 -10.94 9.82 -15.74
C PRO A 337 -11.85 10.98 -15.30
N GLY A 338 -13.17 10.83 -15.44
CA GLY A 338 -14.14 11.89 -15.12
C GLY A 338 -14.53 12.01 -13.63
N SER A 339 -14.18 11.02 -12.81
CA SER A 339 -14.66 10.93 -11.42
C SER A 339 -14.09 12.00 -10.49
N VAL A 340 -13.01 12.68 -10.90
CA VAL A 340 -12.46 13.81 -10.16
C VAL A 340 -13.47 14.96 -10.01
N GLN A 341 -14.48 15.04 -10.88
CA GLN A 341 -15.54 16.06 -10.78
C GLN A 341 -16.63 15.73 -9.76
N GLU A 342 -16.56 14.56 -9.13
CA GLU A 342 -17.48 14.09 -8.11
C GLU A 342 -16.77 14.03 -6.76
N VAL A 343 -17.53 13.81 -5.69
CA VAL A 343 -16.97 13.65 -4.34
C VAL A 343 -17.23 12.23 -3.85
N GLY A 344 -16.16 11.58 -3.39
CA GLY A 344 -16.21 10.25 -2.77
C GLY A 344 -16.59 10.28 -1.30
N CYS A 345 -16.91 9.12 -0.75
CA CYS A 345 -17.12 8.95 0.68
C CYS A 345 -16.31 7.74 1.18
N ILE A 346 -16.37 7.48 2.49
CA ILE A 346 -15.64 6.38 3.11
C ILE A 346 -15.93 5.01 2.46
N HIS A 347 -17.15 4.81 1.95
CA HIS A 347 -17.55 3.54 1.33
C HIS A 347 -16.93 3.29 -0.06
N THR A 348 -16.48 4.34 -0.74
CA THR A 348 -16.00 4.27 -2.13
C THR A 348 -14.48 4.42 -2.26
N CYS A 349 -13.79 4.89 -1.22
CA CYS A 349 -12.33 5.02 -1.20
C CYS A 349 -11.61 3.97 -0.33
N GLN A 350 -12.35 3.11 0.40
CA GLN A 350 -11.73 2.13 1.29
C GLN A 350 -10.99 1.03 0.51
N GLY A 351 -9.75 0.76 0.92
CA GLY A 351 -8.87 -0.26 0.33
C GLY A 351 -8.19 0.15 -0.98
N LEU A 352 -8.28 1.43 -1.37
CA LEU A 352 -7.62 1.98 -2.56
C LEU A 352 -6.77 3.19 -2.16
N GLU A 353 -5.72 3.47 -2.95
CA GLU A 353 -4.73 4.50 -2.67
C GLU A 353 -4.74 5.58 -3.76
N LEU A 354 -4.50 6.82 -3.35
CA LEU A 354 -4.44 8.01 -4.19
C LEU A 354 -3.05 8.64 -4.04
N ASP A 355 -2.58 9.37 -5.04
CA ASP A 355 -1.40 10.22 -4.90
C ASP A 355 -1.72 11.40 -3.98
N TYR A 356 -2.80 12.14 -4.28
CA TYR A 356 -3.28 13.24 -3.45
C TYR A 356 -4.76 13.06 -3.13
N VAL A 357 -5.15 13.36 -1.89
CA VAL A 357 -6.55 13.33 -1.45
C VAL A 357 -6.99 14.69 -0.94
N GLY A 358 -8.12 15.19 -1.44
CA GLY A 358 -8.83 16.32 -0.83
C GLY A 358 -9.92 15.81 0.10
N VAL A 359 -9.98 16.27 1.34
CA VAL A 359 -10.96 15.84 2.35
C VAL A 359 -11.81 17.03 2.79
N ILE A 360 -13.12 16.91 2.58
CA ILE A 360 -14.11 17.85 3.12
C ILE A 360 -14.61 17.28 4.45
N ILE A 361 -14.28 17.97 5.54
CA ILE A 361 -14.79 17.70 6.87
C ILE A 361 -16.11 18.46 7.05
N GLY A 362 -17.18 17.71 7.31
CA GLY A 362 -18.51 18.26 7.56
C GLY A 362 -18.77 18.55 9.04
N ASP A 363 -19.99 18.94 9.34
CA ASP A 363 -20.39 19.41 10.67
C ASP A 363 -20.47 18.30 11.74
N ASP A 364 -20.20 17.05 11.38
CA ASP A 364 -20.12 15.92 12.32
C ASP A 364 -18.80 15.90 13.12
N LEU A 365 -17.82 16.73 12.77
CA LEU A 365 -16.56 16.91 13.50
C LEU A 365 -16.27 18.41 13.66
N VAL A 366 -16.20 18.89 14.90
CA VAL A 366 -15.99 20.32 15.22
C VAL A 366 -14.96 20.48 16.34
N TYR A 367 -14.37 21.67 16.45
CA TYR A 367 -13.46 21.98 17.55
C TYR A 367 -14.09 22.97 18.54
N ARG A 368 -14.31 22.56 19.79
CA ARG A 368 -14.97 23.37 20.81
C ARG A 368 -14.32 23.12 22.17
N ASP A 369 -14.14 24.17 22.96
CA ASP A 369 -13.62 24.10 24.33
C ASP A 369 -12.24 23.41 24.42
N GLY A 370 -11.39 23.61 23.42
CA GLY A 370 -10.04 23.03 23.38
C GLY A 370 -9.97 21.56 22.94
N GLN A 371 -11.09 20.96 22.54
CA GLN A 371 -11.17 19.53 22.19
C GLN A 371 -11.95 19.30 20.89
N ILE A 372 -11.65 18.19 20.22
CA ILE A 372 -12.48 17.67 19.14
C ILE A 372 -13.79 17.13 19.71
N LYS A 373 -14.91 17.59 19.16
CA LYS A 373 -16.24 17.06 19.46
C LYS A 373 -16.87 16.48 18.20
N THR A 374 -17.44 15.29 18.33
CA THR A 374 -18.17 14.63 17.25
C THR A 374 -19.68 14.77 17.43
N ASP A 375 -20.42 14.96 16.35
CA ASP A 375 -21.89 15.00 16.35
C ASP A 375 -22.48 14.09 15.27
N ALA A 376 -22.91 12.89 15.67
CA ALA A 376 -23.55 11.94 14.76
C ALA A 376 -24.92 12.39 14.23
N THR A 377 -25.54 13.43 14.81
CA THR A 377 -26.81 13.97 14.31
C THR A 377 -26.64 14.83 13.05
N GLN A 378 -25.43 15.34 12.82
CA GLN A 378 -25.06 16.11 11.64
C GLN A 378 -24.74 15.22 10.42
N ARG A 379 -24.72 13.89 10.61
CA ARG A 379 -24.60 12.93 9.50
C ARG A 379 -25.90 12.80 8.73
N ALA A 380 -25.79 12.57 7.42
CA ALA A 380 -26.96 12.41 6.58
C ALA A 380 -27.80 11.20 7.05
N SER A 381 -29.12 11.33 7.03
CA SER A 381 -30.03 10.25 7.44
C SER A 381 -29.90 8.97 6.60
N SER A 382 -29.34 9.07 5.40
CA SER A 382 -29.03 7.94 4.53
C SER A 382 -27.74 7.20 4.90
N ASP A 383 -26.93 7.74 5.82
CA ASP A 383 -25.69 7.12 6.28
C ASP A 383 -25.97 5.78 6.98
N GLN A 384 -25.48 4.70 6.38
CA GLN A 384 -25.65 3.37 6.95
C GLN A 384 -24.67 3.09 8.09
N SER A 385 -23.61 3.89 8.25
CA SER A 385 -22.58 3.69 9.27
C SER A 385 -23.10 3.93 10.69
N VAL A 386 -23.98 4.91 10.87
CA VAL A 386 -24.61 5.29 12.15
C VAL A 386 -26.05 4.79 12.30
N ARG A 387 -26.56 4.04 11.31
CA ARG A 387 -27.94 3.53 11.34
C ARG A 387 -28.12 2.55 12.50
N GLY A 388 -28.87 2.93 13.53
CA GLY A 388 -29.08 2.12 14.75
C GLY A 388 -28.61 2.84 16.01
N LEU A 389 -27.79 3.88 15.86
CA LEU A 389 -27.31 4.71 16.97
C LEU A 389 -28.46 5.33 17.77
N LYS A 390 -29.56 5.76 17.12
CA LYS A 390 -30.77 6.27 17.81
C LYS A 390 -31.45 5.26 18.72
N LYS A 391 -31.37 3.96 18.39
CA LYS A 391 -31.88 2.89 19.26
C LYS A 391 -30.91 2.69 20.42
N MET A 392 -29.62 2.53 20.11
CA MET A 392 -28.58 2.35 21.12
C MET A 392 -28.52 3.52 22.11
N MET A 393 -28.70 4.75 21.65
CA MET A 393 -28.75 5.96 22.51
C MET A 393 -29.89 5.92 23.53
N ARG A 394 -30.97 5.17 23.26
CA ARG A 394 -32.07 4.96 24.23
C ARG A 394 -31.79 3.83 25.21
N GLU A 395 -30.99 2.83 24.80
CA GLU A 395 -30.72 1.62 25.59
C GLU A 395 -29.45 1.76 26.44
N ASN A 396 -28.38 2.30 25.87
CA ASN A 396 -27.11 2.57 26.51
C ASN A 396 -26.46 3.84 25.91
N PRO A 397 -26.79 5.02 26.46
CA PRO A 397 -26.32 6.31 25.93
C PRO A 397 -24.80 6.44 25.88
N ASP A 398 -24.09 5.98 26.90
CA ASP A 398 -22.63 6.18 26.99
C ASP A 398 -21.89 5.32 25.97
N ASN A 399 -22.30 4.06 25.79
CA ASN A 399 -21.78 3.21 24.72
C ASN A 399 -22.08 3.79 23.33
N ALA A 400 -23.30 4.30 23.12
CA ALA A 400 -23.69 4.91 21.85
C ALA A 400 -22.85 6.14 21.52
N ARG A 401 -22.55 7.00 22.51
CA ARG A 401 -21.69 8.18 22.33
C ARG A 401 -20.24 7.78 22.02
N GLY A 402 -19.67 6.85 22.77
CA GLY A 402 -18.30 6.37 22.52
C GLY A 402 -18.15 5.72 21.14
N LEU A 403 -19.15 4.93 20.71
CA LEU A 403 -19.15 4.32 19.39
C LEU A 403 -19.34 5.35 18.26
N ALA A 404 -20.18 6.37 18.47
CA ALA A 404 -20.32 7.48 17.53
C ALA A 404 -19.01 8.25 17.34
N ASP A 405 -18.35 8.62 18.44
CA ASP A 405 -17.06 9.33 18.45
C ASP A 405 -16.01 8.54 17.66
N LEU A 406 -15.88 7.25 17.99
CA LEU A 406 -14.95 6.33 17.31
C LEU A 406 -15.24 6.23 15.81
N ILE A 407 -16.51 6.03 15.40
CA ILE A 407 -16.86 5.91 13.98
C ILE A 407 -16.55 7.19 13.21
N ILE A 408 -16.83 8.36 13.80
CA ILE A 408 -16.61 9.65 13.14
C ILE A 408 -15.11 9.92 13.00
N LYS A 409 -14.34 9.79 14.08
CA LYS A 409 -12.88 9.98 14.04
C LYS A 409 -12.21 9.00 13.08
N ASN A 410 -12.57 7.71 13.14
CA ASN A 410 -12.04 6.70 12.23
C ASN A 410 -12.43 6.95 10.78
N THR A 411 -13.62 7.52 10.52
CA THR A 411 -14.01 7.96 9.16
C THR A 411 -12.97 8.93 8.63
N TYR A 412 -12.71 10.03 9.34
CA TYR A 412 -11.80 11.07 8.88
C TYR A 412 -10.34 10.61 8.83
N ARG A 413 -9.89 9.85 9.84
CA ARG A 413 -8.60 9.17 9.81
C ARG A 413 -8.43 8.32 8.55
N THR A 414 -9.45 7.53 8.21
CA THR A 414 -9.40 6.65 7.05
C THR A 414 -9.44 7.42 5.72
N LEU A 415 -10.07 8.60 5.66
CA LEU A 415 -10.08 9.47 4.48
C LEU A 415 -8.73 10.19 4.30
N MET A 416 -8.20 10.77 5.38
CA MET A 416 -6.97 11.58 5.39
C MET A 416 -5.70 10.76 5.20
N THR A 417 -5.78 9.43 5.35
CA THR A 417 -4.70 8.50 5.06
C THR A 417 -4.77 7.88 3.66
N ARG A 418 -5.62 8.38 2.75
CA ARG A 418 -5.71 7.83 1.38
C ARG A 418 -4.65 8.39 0.43
N GLY A 419 -4.12 9.59 0.72
CA GLY A 419 -3.08 10.23 -0.10
C GLY A 419 -1.70 9.65 0.21
N MET A 420 -0.98 9.21 -0.81
CA MET A 420 0.39 8.74 -0.69
C MET A 420 1.38 9.91 -0.64
N LYS A 421 1.10 11.01 -1.34
CA LYS A 421 1.99 12.17 -1.47
C LYS A 421 1.49 13.39 -0.70
N GLY A 422 0.18 13.55 -0.54
CA GLY A 422 -0.38 14.68 0.20
C GLY A 422 -1.86 14.56 0.53
N CYS A 423 -2.28 15.29 1.56
CA CYS A 423 -3.67 15.40 2.01
C CYS A 423 -4.04 16.87 2.19
N TYR A 424 -5.07 17.31 1.48
CA TYR A 424 -5.59 18.66 1.57
C TYR A 424 -6.95 18.63 2.24
N VAL A 425 -7.19 19.55 3.16
CA VAL A 425 -8.40 19.54 3.99
C VAL A 425 -9.13 20.87 3.89
N TYR A 426 -10.44 20.79 3.80
CA TYR A 426 -11.33 21.91 4.07
C TYR A 426 -12.29 21.51 5.19
N CYS A 427 -12.47 22.38 6.18
CA CYS A 427 -13.38 22.18 7.31
C CYS A 427 -14.58 23.12 7.19
N THR A 428 -15.80 22.61 7.34
CA THR A 428 -16.98 23.47 7.50
C THR A 428 -16.92 24.28 8.80
N ASP A 429 -16.34 23.70 9.86
CA ASP A 429 -16.04 24.39 11.10
C ASP A 429 -14.69 25.13 11.04
N LYS A 430 -14.73 26.47 11.12
CA LYS A 430 -13.52 27.31 11.05
C LYS A 430 -12.55 27.06 12.20
N ALA A 431 -13.07 26.87 13.42
CA ALA A 431 -12.25 26.60 14.60
C ALA A 431 -11.46 25.28 14.45
N LEU A 432 -12.08 24.25 13.85
CA LEU A 432 -11.37 23.02 13.50
C LEU A 432 -10.26 23.27 12.46
N GLY A 433 -10.53 24.08 11.44
CA GLY A 433 -9.51 24.45 10.45
C GLY A 433 -8.32 25.17 11.08
N GLU A 434 -8.56 26.13 11.98
CA GLU A 434 -7.51 26.83 12.73
C GLU A 434 -6.74 25.87 13.65
N TYR A 435 -7.43 24.98 14.35
CA TYR A 435 -6.80 23.94 15.16
C TYR A 435 -5.86 23.07 14.31
N LEU A 436 -6.30 22.58 13.15
CA LEU A 436 -5.47 21.79 12.25
C LEU A 436 -4.23 22.57 11.76
N ARG A 437 -4.37 23.87 11.45
CA ARG A 437 -3.22 24.72 11.06
C ARG A 437 -2.23 24.90 12.19
N ASN A 438 -2.70 25.10 13.42
CA ASN A 438 -1.83 25.24 14.60
C ASN A 438 -1.08 23.95 14.95
N ARG A 439 -1.54 22.81 14.42
CA ARG A 439 -0.88 21.51 14.54
C ARG A 439 0.14 21.26 13.43
N LEU A 440 0.32 22.19 12.49
CA LEU A 440 1.42 22.16 11.51
C LEU A 440 2.61 22.92 12.09
N GLY A 441 3.80 22.36 11.89
CA GLY A 441 5.04 23.05 12.23
C GLY A 441 5.07 24.38 11.51
N SER A 442 5.45 25.45 12.21
CA SER A 442 5.74 26.71 11.52
C SER A 442 6.89 26.45 10.57
N THR A 443 6.68 26.66 9.27
CA THR A 443 7.74 27.20 8.42
C THR A 443 8.02 28.60 8.94
N THR A 444 8.82 28.70 10.00
CA THR A 444 9.60 29.91 10.18
C THR A 444 10.46 30.05 8.93
N GLU A 445 10.27 31.16 8.23
CA GLU A 445 11.23 31.72 7.30
C GLU A 445 12.68 31.52 7.79
N PRO A 446 13.64 31.38 6.86
CA PRO A 446 14.84 30.57 7.04
C PRO A 446 15.56 30.94 8.33
N LEU A 447 15.72 29.94 9.20
CA LEU A 447 16.63 30.02 10.32
C LEU A 447 18.03 30.25 9.74
N SER A 448 18.48 31.50 9.85
CA SER A 448 19.88 31.87 9.85
C SER A 448 20.66 30.85 10.69
N GLU A 449 21.40 29.98 10.01
CA GLU A 449 22.35 29.10 10.67
C GLU A 449 23.39 29.95 11.41
N PRO A 450 23.81 29.55 12.62
CA PRO A 450 24.90 30.20 13.30
C PRO A 450 26.16 30.02 12.46
N LEU A 451 26.81 31.14 12.13
CA LEU A 451 28.12 31.24 11.50
C LEU A 451 29.12 30.25 12.11
N LEU A 452 29.24 29.06 11.51
CA LEU A 452 30.42 28.24 11.62
C LEU A 452 31.45 28.83 10.67
N GLN A 453 32.59 29.21 11.25
CA GLN A 453 33.69 29.84 10.56
C GLN A 453 34.12 29.00 9.37
N ALA A 454 34.23 29.70 8.24
CA ALA A 454 34.76 29.19 6.99
C ALA A 454 36.17 28.65 7.18
N ASP A 455 36.37 27.39 6.81
CA ASP A 455 37.66 26.91 6.33
C ASP A 455 37.46 26.23 4.97
N ASP A 456 38.03 26.89 3.96
CA ASP A 456 38.39 26.45 2.61
C ASP A 456 37.67 25.21 2.04
N THR A 457 36.52 25.42 1.40
CA THR A 457 36.10 24.56 0.30
C THR A 457 35.56 25.39 -0.87
N ASN A 458 35.98 25.01 -2.08
CA ASN A 458 35.56 25.60 -3.36
C ASN A 458 34.13 25.16 -3.68
N VAL A 459 33.13 26.04 -3.50
CA VAL A 459 31.69 25.71 -3.59
C VAL A 459 30.99 26.56 -4.67
N VAL A 460 30.04 25.99 -5.44
CA VAL A 460 29.30 26.67 -6.54
C VAL A 460 27.80 26.26 -6.59
N PRO A 461 26.85 27.16 -6.97
CA PRO A 461 25.39 26.93 -6.91
C PRO A 461 24.78 26.12 -8.08
N LEU A 462 23.59 25.52 -7.86
CA LEU A 462 22.80 24.70 -8.81
C LEU A 462 21.73 25.52 -9.55
N LYS A 463 21.88 25.79 -10.86
CA LYS A 463 20.87 26.51 -11.67
C LYS A 463 20.12 25.60 -12.66
N GLN A 464 18.79 25.67 -12.68
CA GLN A 464 17.96 24.94 -13.66
C GLN A 464 17.96 25.63 -15.03
N VAL A 465 18.04 24.84 -16.11
CA VAL A 465 17.97 25.37 -17.48
C VAL A 465 16.52 25.34 -17.98
N ILE A 466 15.93 26.52 -18.23
CA ILE A 466 14.61 26.66 -18.87
C ILE A 466 14.79 26.46 -20.39
N GLU A 467 13.86 25.72 -21.01
CA GLU A 467 13.96 25.08 -22.34
C GLU A 467 14.33 25.92 -23.60
N PRO A 468 14.32 27.28 -23.66
CA PRO A 468 14.70 27.96 -24.91
C PRO A 468 16.22 27.94 -25.23
N LYS A 469 17.09 27.57 -24.28
CA LYS A 469 18.56 27.69 -24.44
C LYS A 469 19.24 26.51 -25.14
N ARG A 470 18.52 25.43 -25.51
CA ARG A 470 19.14 24.27 -26.18
C ARG A 470 19.26 24.47 -27.70
N GLN A 471 19.84 25.60 -28.13
CA GLN A 471 20.36 25.75 -29.47
C GLN A 471 21.89 25.71 -29.41
N ASN A 472 22.41 24.52 -29.71
CA ASN A 472 23.83 24.16 -29.87
C ASN A 472 24.58 23.77 -28.58
N SER A 473 24.69 22.45 -28.40
CA SER A 473 25.85 21.74 -27.83
C SER A 473 26.16 21.87 -26.32
N LEU A 474 25.94 20.76 -25.59
CA LEU A 474 26.78 20.23 -24.50
C LEU A 474 26.96 21.04 -23.20
N THR A 475 26.15 22.05 -22.89
CA THR A 475 26.36 22.88 -21.69
C THR A 475 25.49 22.53 -20.47
N ALA A 476 24.77 21.40 -20.46
CA ALA A 476 23.91 21.02 -19.33
C ALA A 476 24.13 19.56 -18.90
N LEU A 477 23.93 19.29 -17.60
CA LEU A 477 24.01 17.96 -16.98
C LEU A 477 22.59 17.37 -16.84
N PRO A 478 22.36 16.11 -17.22
CA PRO A 478 21.08 15.45 -17.03
C PRO A 478 20.84 15.15 -15.55
N LEU A 479 19.64 15.45 -15.06
CA LEU A 479 19.15 15.05 -13.75
C LEU A 479 18.45 13.70 -13.87
N ILE A 480 18.89 12.71 -13.10
CA ILE A 480 18.41 11.33 -13.21
C ILE A 480 17.90 10.84 -11.86
N ASP A 481 16.70 10.28 -11.87
CA ASP A 481 16.21 9.47 -10.75
C ASP A 481 16.84 8.08 -10.82
N ILE A 482 17.71 7.77 -9.85
CA ILE A 482 18.41 6.48 -9.76
C ILE A 482 17.42 5.32 -9.73
N LYS A 483 16.21 5.52 -9.16
CA LYS A 483 15.15 4.49 -9.10
C LYS A 483 14.60 4.12 -10.48
N MET A 484 14.67 5.02 -11.46
CA MET A 484 14.17 4.78 -12.83
C MET A 484 15.24 4.23 -13.79
N ALA A 485 16.52 4.30 -13.43
CA ALA A 485 17.64 4.06 -14.34
C ALA A 485 18.08 2.58 -14.46
N ALA A 486 17.17 1.62 -14.20
CA ALA A 486 17.44 0.19 -14.01
C ALA A 486 18.13 -0.56 -15.18
N GLY A 487 18.34 0.07 -16.35
CA GLY A 487 19.15 -0.45 -17.46
C GLY A 487 19.97 0.62 -18.19
N THR A 488 20.02 1.85 -17.67
CA THR A 488 20.29 3.06 -18.45
C THR A 488 21.74 3.56 -18.34
N PHE A 489 22.50 3.08 -17.35
CA PHE A 489 23.91 3.49 -17.15
C PHE A 489 24.90 2.86 -18.14
N SER A 490 24.39 2.21 -19.21
CA SER A 490 25.19 1.48 -20.18
C SER A 490 25.65 2.34 -21.37
N ASP A 491 24.94 3.41 -21.72
CA ASP A 491 25.27 4.32 -22.82
C ASP A 491 24.98 5.77 -22.43
N ALA A 492 25.85 6.71 -22.83
CA ALA A 492 25.65 8.14 -22.59
C ALA A 492 24.38 8.68 -23.28
N GLN A 493 23.99 8.11 -24.43
CA GLN A 493 22.74 8.48 -25.11
C GLN A 493 21.50 8.12 -24.28
N MET A 494 21.56 7.03 -23.51
CA MET A 494 20.42 6.60 -22.68
C MET A 494 20.25 7.47 -21.43
N LEU A 495 21.32 8.05 -20.90
CA LEU A 495 21.24 8.99 -19.77
C LEU A 495 20.50 10.27 -20.14
N ASP A 496 20.70 10.76 -21.37
CA ASP A 496 19.99 11.92 -21.92
C ASP A 496 18.48 11.64 -22.09
N GLU A 497 18.11 10.42 -22.49
CA GLU A 497 16.70 9.99 -22.62
C GLU A 497 16.00 9.78 -21.27
N ALA A 498 16.75 9.40 -20.24
CA ALA A 498 16.24 9.21 -18.89
C ALA A 498 16.28 10.47 -18.01
N ALA A 499 16.78 11.59 -18.55
CA ALA A 499 16.84 12.85 -17.85
C ALA A 499 15.42 13.36 -17.52
N THR A 500 15.13 13.54 -16.23
CA THR A 500 13.88 14.16 -15.78
C THR A 500 13.93 15.67 -15.94
N GLN A 501 15.13 16.25 -15.81
CA GLN A 501 15.44 17.68 -15.95
C GLN A 501 16.89 17.87 -16.41
N TRP A 502 17.26 19.11 -16.72
CA TRP A 502 18.62 19.49 -17.13
C TRP A 502 19.13 20.64 -16.26
N LEU A 503 20.37 20.52 -15.80
CA LEU A 503 21.01 21.45 -14.87
C LEU A 503 22.21 22.13 -15.52
N GLU A 504 22.41 23.40 -15.20
CA GLU A 504 23.63 24.12 -15.57
C GLU A 504 24.77 23.59 -14.69
N PRO A 505 25.88 23.11 -15.28
CA PRO A 505 27.04 22.68 -14.51
C PRO A 505 27.67 23.89 -13.80
N PRO A 506 28.32 23.67 -12.65
CA PRO A 506 29.25 24.65 -12.09
C PRO A 506 30.30 25.11 -13.12
N ASP A 507 30.73 26.37 -13.05
CA ASP A 507 31.66 26.98 -14.02
C ASP A 507 32.99 26.22 -14.22
N TRP A 508 33.39 25.43 -13.22
CA TRP A 508 34.61 24.62 -13.24
C TRP A 508 34.39 23.17 -13.72
N ILE A 509 33.15 22.77 -14.01
CA ILE A 509 32.79 21.46 -14.53
C ILE A 509 32.44 21.60 -16.01
N THR A 510 33.30 21.08 -16.89
CA THR A 510 32.96 20.93 -18.30
C THR A 510 32.07 19.69 -18.47
N PRO A 511 30.81 19.81 -18.95
CA PRO A 511 29.98 18.63 -19.20
C PRO A 511 30.64 17.73 -20.24
N GLN A 512 30.65 16.44 -19.93
CA GLN A 512 31.17 15.39 -20.80
C GLN A 512 30.14 14.25 -20.85
N PRO A 513 30.09 13.49 -21.96
CA PRO A 513 29.22 12.32 -22.05
C PRO A 513 29.44 11.36 -20.87
N GLY A 514 28.35 10.95 -20.21
CA GLY A 514 28.38 10.07 -19.05
C GLY A 514 28.41 10.77 -17.68
N LEU A 515 28.45 12.11 -17.63
CA LEU A 515 28.20 12.86 -16.40
C LEU A 515 26.70 13.06 -16.18
N PHE A 516 26.23 12.87 -14.94
CA PHE A 516 24.84 13.10 -14.58
C PHE A 516 24.70 13.49 -13.10
N VAL A 517 23.62 14.17 -12.77
CA VAL A 517 23.28 14.54 -11.40
C VAL A 517 22.16 13.64 -10.88
N ALA A 518 22.29 13.16 -9.66
CA ALA A 518 21.25 12.40 -9.00
C ALA A 518 21.19 12.71 -7.50
N GLN A 519 20.00 12.61 -6.91
CA GLN A 519 19.84 12.77 -5.47
C GLN A 519 20.22 11.49 -4.74
N VAL A 520 21.02 11.60 -3.69
CA VAL A 520 21.30 10.50 -2.77
C VAL A 520 20.43 10.69 -1.54
N VAL A 521 19.53 9.73 -1.32
CA VAL A 521 18.64 9.70 -0.15
C VAL A 521 19.03 8.47 0.67
N GLY A 522 19.23 8.67 1.97
CA GLY A 522 19.73 7.65 2.87
C GLY A 522 20.75 8.17 3.87
N GLU A 523 20.81 7.52 5.04
CA GLU A 523 21.71 7.88 6.14
C GLU A 523 22.97 6.99 6.15
N SER A 524 23.02 5.92 5.35
CA SER A 524 24.17 5.00 5.29
C SER A 524 25.48 5.62 4.81
N MET A 525 25.42 6.80 4.19
CA MET A 525 26.57 7.56 3.69
C MET A 525 26.69 8.96 4.31
N SER A 526 25.95 9.25 5.39
CA SER A 526 25.78 10.59 5.96
C SER A 526 27.07 11.32 6.38
N ARG A 527 28.17 10.60 6.60
CA ARG A 527 29.48 11.22 6.88
C ARG A 527 30.11 11.86 5.63
N ARG A 528 29.90 11.27 4.45
CA ARG A 528 30.47 11.76 3.18
C ARG A 528 29.46 12.44 2.28
N ILE A 529 28.20 12.06 2.38
CA ILE A 529 27.09 12.56 1.57
C ILE A 529 25.93 12.79 2.52
N PRO A 530 25.65 14.05 2.91
CA PRO A 530 24.48 14.37 3.71
C PRO A 530 23.21 13.84 3.05
N ASN A 531 22.25 13.37 3.83
CA ASN A 531 21.00 12.82 3.32
C ASN A 531 20.25 13.88 2.48
N GLY A 532 19.77 13.48 1.31
CA GLY A 532 19.06 14.35 0.37
C GLY A 532 19.98 15.19 -0.53
N SER A 533 21.31 15.02 -0.45
CA SER A 533 22.25 15.79 -1.27
C SER A 533 22.16 15.43 -2.76
N TRP A 534 22.29 16.44 -3.62
CA TRP A 534 22.52 16.23 -5.04
C TRP A 534 23.98 15.88 -5.28
N CYS A 535 24.22 14.88 -6.10
CA CYS A 535 25.55 14.35 -6.34
C CYS A 535 25.82 14.28 -7.83
N LEU A 536 27.01 14.74 -8.24
CA LEU A 536 27.51 14.57 -9.58
C LEU A 536 28.21 13.22 -9.69
N PHE A 537 27.75 12.40 -10.62
CA PHE A 537 28.28 11.08 -10.90
C PHE A 537 28.86 10.99 -12.30
N ARG A 538 29.80 10.06 -12.47
CA ARG A 538 30.29 9.59 -13.76
C ARG A 538 29.89 8.14 -13.97
N ALA A 539 29.10 7.88 -15.02
CA ALA A 539 28.76 6.52 -15.44
C ALA A 539 30.00 5.78 -15.95
N LYS A 540 30.06 4.45 -15.72
CA LYS A 540 31.15 3.57 -16.17
C LYS A 540 32.57 4.09 -15.87
N PRO A 541 32.93 4.24 -14.59
CA PRO A 541 34.26 4.71 -14.22
C PRO A 541 35.37 3.78 -14.72
N SER A 542 36.40 4.37 -15.34
CA SER A 542 37.64 3.71 -15.73
C SER A 542 38.70 3.87 -14.64
N GLY A 543 39.56 2.86 -14.46
CA GLY A 543 40.62 2.85 -13.44
C GLY A 543 40.21 2.20 -12.11
N THR A 544 41.03 2.40 -11.08
CA THR A 544 40.79 1.80 -9.75
C THR A 544 39.59 2.46 -9.06
N ARG A 545 38.77 1.62 -8.42
CA ARG A 545 37.57 2.02 -7.66
C ARG A 545 37.81 1.93 -6.15
N GLN A 546 38.99 1.46 -5.74
CA GLN A 546 39.35 1.25 -4.34
C GLN A 546 39.22 2.56 -3.54
N GLY A 547 38.41 2.55 -2.49
CA GLY A 547 38.16 3.69 -1.61
C GLY A 547 37.25 4.76 -2.19
N LYS A 548 36.71 4.59 -3.41
CA LYS A 548 35.78 5.55 -4.02
C LYS A 548 34.35 5.27 -3.60
N VAL A 549 33.54 6.33 -3.52
CA VAL A 549 32.08 6.20 -3.42
C VAL A 549 31.54 5.83 -4.81
N VAL A 550 30.78 4.74 -4.88
CA VAL A 550 30.23 4.22 -6.12
C VAL A 550 28.75 3.92 -5.99
N ILE A 551 28.04 3.97 -7.12
CA ILE A 551 26.74 3.35 -7.29
C ILE A 551 27.00 1.90 -7.72
N ALA A 552 26.72 0.95 -6.84
CA ALA A 552 26.83 -0.48 -7.12
C ALA A 552 25.44 -1.07 -7.40
N GLN A 553 25.35 -1.93 -8.39
CA GLN A 553 24.16 -2.67 -8.78
C GLN A 553 24.38 -4.17 -8.60
N HIS A 554 23.43 -4.84 -7.94
CA HIS A 554 23.43 -6.29 -7.79
C HIS A 554 22.02 -6.80 -7.46
N ARG A 555 21.63 -7.98 -7.95
CA ARG A 555 20.28 -8.52 -7.67
C ARG A 555 20.02 -8.80 -6.19
N SER A 556 21.07 -9.09 -5.43
CA SER A 556 20.96 -9.43 -4.00
C SER A 556 21.19 -8.23 -3.08
N ILE A 557 21.49 -7.05 -3.64
CA ILE A 557 21.54 -5.81 -2.87
C ILE A 557 20.11 -5.29 -2.76
N ASP A 558 19.58 -5.35 -1.55
CA ASP A 558 18.33 -4.70 -1.17
C ASP A 558 18.67 -3.49 -0.30
N ASP A 559 18.72 -2.32 -0.92
CA ASP A 559 18.96 -1.05 -0.21
C ASP A 559 17.62 -0.31 -0.07
N PRO A 560 17.02 -0.29 1.13
CA PRO A 560 15.74 0.36 1.36
C PRO A 560 15.80 1.88 1.25
N GLU A 561 16.99 2.50 1.38
CA GLU A 561 17.17 3.95 1.25
C GLU A 561 17.02 4.41 -0.21
N THR A 562 17.51 3.60 -1.15
CA THR A 562 17.45 3.87 -2.60
C THR A 562 16.26 3.21 -3.31
N GLY A 563 15.44 2.41 -2.62
CA GLY A 563 14.30 1.70 -3.22
C GLY A 563 14.66 0.42 -3.99
N GLY A 564 15.83 -0.17 -3.72
CA GLY A 564 16.25 -1.50 -4.20
C GLY A 564 17.21 -1.52 -5.42
N LYS A 565 17.91 -2.66 -5.58
CA LYS A 565 18.93 -3.04 -6.60
C LYS A 565 20.19 -2.16 -6.75
N TYR A 566 20.16 -0.89 -6.34
CA TYR A 566 21.31 0.01 -6.34
C TYR A 566 21.66 0.43 -4.93
N THR A 567 22.94 0.58 -4.62
CA THR A 567 23.39 1.17 -3.35
C THR A 567 24.54 2.13 -3.58
N VAL A 568 24.59 3.20 -2.79
CA VAL A 568 25.73 4.12 -2.74
C VAL A 568 26.59 3.74 -1.55
N LYS A 569 27.82 3.29 -1.80
CA LYS A 569 28.75 2.82 -0.76
C LYS A 569 30.21 3.10 -1.15
N VAL A 570 31.11 3.05 -0.17
CA VAL A 570 32.56 3.09 -0.42
C VAL A 570 33.03 1.72 -0.88
N TYR A 571 33.61 1.64 -2.07
CA TYR A 571 34.06 0.39 -2.68
C TYR A 571 35.42 -0.06 -2.13
N SER A 572 35.52 -1.34 -1.78
CA SER A 572 36.77 -2.01 -1.46
C SER A 572 36.82 -3.40 -2.10
N SER A 573 37.99 -3.83 -2.56
CA SER A 573 38.23 -5.19 -3.04
C SER A 573 39.49 -5.77 -2.42
N LYS A 574 39.43 -7.05 -2.04
CA LYS A 574 40.60 -7.83 -1.63
C LYS A 574 41.06 -8.71 -2.79
N LYS A 575 42.35 -8.61 -3.12
CA LYS A 575 43.01 -9.46 -4.13
C LYS A 575 43.89 -10.48 -3.39
N THR A 576 43.74 -11.74 -3.74
CA THR A 576 44.58 -12.82 -3.20
C THR A 576 45.53 -13.24 -4.31
N ILE A 577 46.83 -13.23 -4.00
CA ILE A 577 47.89 -13.62 -4.92
C ILE A 577 48.17 -15.10 -4.68
N ASN A 578 48.02 -15.90 -5.72
CA ASN A 578 48.35 -17.32 -5.70
C ASN A 578 49.87 -17.49 -5.66
N ALA A 579 50.33 -18.64 -5.14
CA ALA A 579 51.76 -18.96 -5.03
C ALA A 579 52.51 -19.01 -6.39
N ASP A 580 51.79 -19.01 -7.52
CA ASP A 580 52.32 -19.01 -8.89
C ASP A 580 52.45 -17.60 -9.51
N GLY A 581 52.08 -16.54 -8.78
CA GLY A 581 52.12 -15.15 -9.25
C GLY A 581 50.87 -14.68 -10.01
N SER A 582 49.84 -15.52 -10.15
CA SER A 582 48.52 -15.09 -10.63
C SER A 582 47.72 -14.41 -9.50
N TRP A 583 46.90 -13.40 -9.83
CA TRP A 583 46.05 -12.70 -8.87
C TRP A 583 44.57 -12.91 -9.22
N HIS A 584 43.74 -13.22 -8.22
CA HIS A 584 42.28 -13.23 -8.37
C HIS A 584 41.62 -12.31 -7.32
N HIS A 585 40.48 -11.70 -7.69
CA HIS A 585 39.65 -10.93 -6.76
C HIS A 585 38.80 -11.93 -5.96
N GLU A 586 39.02 -12.03 -4.66
CA GLU A 586 38.31 -13.02 -3.84
C GLU A 586 37.04 -12.41 -3.20
N GLN A 587 37.01 -11.09 -2.96
CA GLN A 587 35.89 -10.46 -2.25
C GLN A 587 35.75 -8.97 -2.58
N ILE A 588 34.52 -8.53 -2.88
CA ILE A 588 34.12 -7.12 -2.96
C ILE A 588 33.37 -6.75 -1.68
N ILE A 589 33.73 -5.62 -1.09
CA ILE A 589 33.11 -5.10 0.13
C ILE A 589 32.64 -3.66 -0.14
N LEU A 590 31.36 -3.41 0.11
CA LEU A 590 30.74 -2.10 -0.01
C LEU A 590 30.50 -1.57 1.41
N HIS A 591 31.29 -0.58 1.81
CA HIS A 591 31.26 -0.04 3.17
C HIS A 591 30.26 1.13 3.26
N PRO A 592 29.38 1.14 4.28
CA PRO A 592 28.70 2.37 4.67
C PRO A 592 29.71 3.36 5.24
N ASP A 593 29.38 4.65 5.14
CA ASP A 593 30.16 5.73 5.76
C ASP A 593 29.19 6.72 6.40
N SER A 594 28.61 6.31 7.52
CA SER A 594 27.59 7.04 8.27
C SER A 594 28.14 7.61 9.58
N LEU A 595 27.55 8.71 10.03
CA LEU A 595 27.69 9.20 11.41
C LEU A 595 26.80 8.42 12.39
N GLN A 596 25.84 7.66 11.90
CA GLN A 596 24.90 6.87 12.71
C GLN A 596 25.39 5.42 12.87
N PRO A 597 25.19 4.80 14.04
CA PRO A 597 25.48 3.38 14.25
C PRO A 597 24.41 2.49 13.58
N GLY A 598 24.76 1.26 13.20
CA GLY A 598 23.80 0.25 12.72
C GLY A 598 23.91 -0.13 11.23
N TYR A 599 24.85 0.48 10.48
CA TYR A 599 25.11 0.11 9.08
C TYR A 599 26.25 -0.89 8.96
N GLU A 600 25.98 -2.06 8.38
CA GLU A 600 26.98 -3.10 8.15
C GLU A 600 27.49 -3.10 6.69
N PRO A 601 28.77 -3.45 6.44
CA PRO A 601 29.29 -3.60 5.08
C PRO A 601 28.61 -4.73 4.31
N ILE A 602 28.29 -4.47 3.04
CA ILE A 602 27.78 -5.51 2.14
C ILE A 602 28.97 -6.25 1.54
N VAL A 603 29.02 -7.57 1.74
CA VAL A 603 30.11 -8.43 1.29
C VAL A 603 29.61 -9.31 0.15
N ILE A 604 30.32 -9.28 -0.98
CA ILE A 604 29.99 -10.04 -2.19
C ILE A 604 31.16 -10.99 -2.48
N SER A 605 30.87 -12.29 -2.36
CA SER A 605 31.81 -13.40 -2.60
C SER A 605 31.62 -13.96 -4.01
N ARG A 606 32.70 -14.10 -4.78
CA ARG A 606 32.66 -14.59 -6.17
C ARG A 606 32.70 -16.12 -6.25
N ASP A 607 31.64 -16.79 -5.83
CA ASP A 607 31.46 -18.22 -6.11
C ASP A 607 30.15 -18.46 -6.89
N VAL A 608 30.34 -18.75 -8.19
CA VAL A 608 29.39 -19.24 -9.21
C VAL A 608 28.33 -18.23 -9.70
N ASP A 609 28.42 -17.90 -11.01
CA ASP A 609 27.55 -17.04 -11.85
C ASP A 609 27.57 -15.51 -11.59
N ASP A 610 28.77 -14.91 -11.66
CA ASP A 610 29.05 -13.52 -11.29
C ASP A 610 28.97 -12.48 -12.44
N ASP A 611 28.04 -12.65 -13.38
CA ASP A 611 27.77 -11.66 -14.45
C ASP A 611 26.80 -10.54 -14.00
N GLU A 612 26.32 -10.55 -12.75
CA GLU A 612 25.24 -9.67 -12.28
C GLU A 612 25.70 -8.52 -11.34
N PHE A 613 26.98 -8.45 -10.93
CA PHE A 613 27.52 -7.33 -10.15
C PHE A 613 28.15 -6.27 -11.07
N THR A 614 27.61 -5.06 -11.06
CA THR A 614 28.15 -3.94 -11.86
C THR A 614 28.29 -2.68 -11.02
N ILE A 615 29.40 -1.97 -11.21
CA ILE A 615 29.53 -0.58 -10.75
C ILE A 615 28.97 0.32 -11.84
N ALA A 616 27.81 0.91 -11.56
CA ALA A 616 27.08 1.75 -12.50
C ALA A 616 27.72 3.13 -12.66
N ALA A 617 28.17 3.73 -11.54
CA ALA A 617 28.78 5.06 -11.54
C ALA A 617 29.77 5.27 -10.38
N GLU A 618 30.67 6.25 -10.52
CA GLU A 618 31.47 6.79 -9.41
C GLU A 618 31.01 8.21 -9.04
N LEU A 619 31.01 8.53 -7.75
CA LEU A 619 30.79 9.89 -7.27
C LEU A 619 31.99 10.77 -7.64
N LEU A 620 31.74 11.94 -8.20
CA LEU A 620 32.76 12.97 -8.42
C LEU A 620 32.72 14.04 -7.34
N THR A 621 31.53 14.56 -7.02
CA THR A 621 31.34 15.56 -5.98
C THR A 621 29.90 15.58 -5.48
N VAL A 622 29.70 16.08 -4.27
CA VAL A 622 28.40 16.51 -3.75
C VAL A 622 28.17 17.96 -4.21
N LEU A 623 26.93 18.31 -4.54
CA LEU A 623 26.46 19.62 -4.97
C LEU A 623 25.54 20.20 -3.88
N GLU A 624 25.68 21.48 -3.56
CA GLU A 624 24.84 22.14 -2.54
C GLU A 624 23.46 22.52 -3.09
N ASN A 625 22.41 22.36 -2.27
CA ASN A 625 21.08 22.91 -2.55
C ASN A 625 21.15 24.45 -2.57
N GLU A 626 20.43 25.11 -3.49
CA GLU A 626 20.29 26.57 -3.41
C GLU A 626 19.66 26.96 -2.04
N PRO A 627 20.11 28.05 -1.40
CA PRO A 627 19.35 28.69 -0.32
C PRO A 627 18.02 29.28 -0.82
#